data_AF-A0ABD5QI24-F1
#
_entry.id   AF-A0ABD5QI24-F1
#
_cell.length_a   1.000
_cell.length_b   1.000
_cell.length_c   1.000
_cell.angle_alpha   90.00
_cell.angle_beta   90.00
_cell.angle_gamma   90.00
#
_symmetry.space_group_name_H-M   'P 1'
#
loop_
_entity.id
_entity.type
_entity.pdbx_description
1 polymer ?
#
loop_
_entity_poly.entity_id
_entity_poly.type
_entity_poly.pdbx_seq_one_letter_code
_entity_poly.pdbx_strand_id
1 'polypeptide(L)' 'MLADRERRREEPVTEDDLSDDVDVVEEGSGGTVYHEYRTCGDDTCRCMTGGPKHGPYAYRAYRDGDTVQREYLGKADPDD' A
#
# COMPACT_ATOMS: atom_id res chain seq x y z
N MET A 1 -4.52 -18.80 21.53
CA MET A 1 -5.55 -18.16 20.66
C MET A 1 -5.58 -16.64 20.77
N LEU A 2 -5.59 -16.01 21.96
CA LEU A 2 -5.44 -14.53 22.06
C LEU A 2 -3.99 -14.07 21.82
N ALA A 3 -3.01 -14.74 22.45
CA ALA A 3 -1.59 -14.42 22.28
C ALA A 3 -1.09 -14.56 20.82
N ASP A 4 -1.66 -15.47 20.03
CA ASP A 4 -1.30 -15.65 18.61
C ASP A 4 -1.80 -14.50 17.73
N ARG A 5 -2.94 -13.89 18.11
CA ARG A 5 -3.47 -12.71 17.42
C ARG A 5 -2.66 -11.47 17.76
N GLU A 6 -2.21 -11.34 19.00
CA GLU A 6 -1.35 -10.24 19.45
C GLU A 6 0.02 -10.32 18.78
N ARG A 7 0.68 -11.49 18.76
CA ARG A 7 1.98 -11.69 18.07
C ARG A 7 1.92 -11.37 16.58
N ARG A 8 0.84 -11.75 15.88
CA ARG A 8 0.69 -11.44 14.45
C ARG A 8 0.44 -9.97 14.15
N ARG A 9 -0.06 -9.22 15.14
CA ARG A 9 -0.19 -7.77 15.07
C ARG A 9 1.17 -7.06 15.15
N GLU A 10 2.18 -7.76 15.70
CA GLU A 10 3.55 -7.26 15.86
C GLU A 10 4.44 -7.59 14.66
N GLU A 11 4.00 -8.49 13.75
CA GLU A 11 4.74 -8.78 12.53
C GLU A 11 4.61 -7.62 11.54
N PRO A 12 5.74 -6.98 11.14
CA PRO A 12 5.70 -5.89 10.18
C PRO A 12 5.26 -6.41 8.81
N VAL A 13 4.50 -5.59 8.08
CA VAL A 13 4.25 -5.82 6.65
C VAL A 13 5.54 -5.50 5.91
N THR A 14 6.06 -6.43 5.12
CA THR A 14 7.27 -6.23 4.32
C THR A 14 6.91 -6.05 2.85
N GLU A 15 7.88 -5.64 2.02
CA GLU A 15 7.71 -5.55 0.56
C GLU A 15 7.13 -6.83 -0.06
N ASP A 16 7.53 -8.02 0.42
CA ASP A 16 7.01 -9.33 -0.03
C ASP A 16 5.49 -9.53 0.16
N ASP A 17 4.88 -8.81 1.11
CA ASP A 17 3.45 -8.84 1.41
C ASP A 17 2.66 -7.82 0.56
N LEU A 18 3.37 -6.92 -0.14
CA LEU A 18 2.83 -5.90 -1.02
C LEU A 18 2.87 -6.36 -2.50
N SER A 19 2.21 -5.59 -3.37
CA SER A 19 2.25 -5.86 -4.81
C SER A 19 3.59 -5.39 -5.39
N ASP A 20 4.21 -6.15 -6.28
CA ASP A 20 5.51 -5.84 -6.91
C ASP A 20 5.55 -4.48 -7.66
N ASP A 21 4.38 -3.93 -8.02
CA ASP A 21 4.22 -2.66 -8.75
C ASP A 21 4.13 -1.43 -7.80
N VAL A 22 4.40 -1.60 -6.50
CA VAL A 22 4.42 -0.49 -5.52
C VAL A 22 5.85 -0.09 -5.18
N ASP A 23 6.01 1.17 -4.79
CA ASP A 23 7.30 1.73 -4.37
C ASP A 23 7.27 1.91 -2.84
N VAL A 24 8.08 1.14 -2.11
CA VAL A 24 8.15 1.21 -0.65
C VAL A 24 9.00 2.42 -0.25
N VAL A 25 8.40 3.30 0.56
CA VAL A 25 9.02 4.57 0.98
C VAL A 25 9.61 4.42 2.37
N GLU A 26 8.82 3.89 3.31
CA GLU A 26 9.24 3.73 4.71
C GLU A 26 8.71 2.42 5.30
N GLU A 27 9.58 1.69 6.01
CA GLU A 27 9.21 0.49 6.77
C GLU A 27 9.29 0.79 8.27
N GLY A 28 8.28 0.39 9.04
CA GLY A 28 8.27 0.68 10.48
C GLY A 28 7.31 -0.17 11.29
N SER A 29 7.45 -0.07 12.61
CA SER A 29 6.60 -0.79 13.57
C SER A 29 5.12 -0.36 13.53
N GLY A 30 4.83 0.82 12.98
CA GLY A 30 3.46 1.29 12.72
C GLY A 30 2.87 0.79 11.40
N GLY A 31 3.64 0.06 10.60
CA GLY A 31 3.29 -0.35 9.24
C GLY A 31 4.25 0.21 8.19
N THR A 32 4.09 -0.27 6.96
CA THR A 32 4.92 0.06 5.81
C THR A 32 4.20 1.02 4.89
N VAL A 33 4.83 2.17 4.63
CA VAL A 33 4.34 3.21 3.73
C VAL A 33 4.88 2.96 2.33
N TYR A 34 3.98 2.95 1.36
CA TYR A 34 4.33 2.78 -0.05
C TYR A 34 3.48 3.65 -0.95
N HIS A 35 4.00 3.91 -2.14
CA HIS A 35 3.37 4.64 -3.21
C HIS A 35 2.84 3.68 -4.26
N GLU A 36 1.62 3.93 -4.74
CA GLU A 36 1.01 3.11 -5.77
C GLU A 36 0.32 3.97 -6.83
N TYR A 37 0.52 3.59 -8.10
CA TYR A 37 -0.18 4.18 -9.23
C TYR A 37 -1.38 3.30 -9.62
N ARG A 38 -2.53 3.93 -9.86
CA ARG A 38 -3.81 3.25 -10.10
C ARG A 38 -4.52 3.76 -11.36
N THR A 39 -5.30 2.89 -11.98
CA THR A 39 -6.27 3.28 -13.00
C THR A 39 -7.51 3.89 -12.36
N CYS A 40 -8.13 4.89 -12.99
CA CYS A 40 -9.31 5.57 -12.41
C CYS A 40 -10.63 4.82 -12.62
N GLY A 41 -10.67 3.79 -13.47
CA GLY A 41 -11.87 3.02 -13.79
C GLY A 41 -12.81 3.69 -14.81
N ASP A 42 -12.47 4.88 -15.30
CA ASP A 42 -13.17 5.50 -16.43
C ASP A 42 -12.61 4.94 -17.75
N ASP A 43 -13.43 4.17 -18.47
CA ASP A 43 -13.05 3.50 -19.72
C ASP A 43 -12.58 4.46 -20.83
N THR A 44 -12.92 5.75 -20.75
CA THR A 44 -12.47 6.77 -21.70
C THR A 44 -11.13 7.39 -21.32
N CYS A 45 -10.65 7.17 -20.10
CA CYS A 45 -9.38 7.67 -19.64
C CYS A 45 -8.22 6.87 -20.25
N ARG A 46 -7.16 7.57 -20.68
CA ARG A 46 -5.96 6.95 -21.25
C ARG A 46 -5.31 5.93 -20.31
N CYS A 47 -5.43 6.09 -18.99
CA CYS A 47 -4.89 5.12 -18.03
C CYS A 47 -5.49 3.72 -18.18
N MET A 48 -6.70 3.59 -18.73
CA MET A 48 -7.36 2.30 -18.97
C MET A 48 -6.87 1.62 -20.27
N THR A 49 -6.23 2.37 -21.18
CA THR A 49 -5.80 1.88 -22.49
C THR A 49 -4.27 1.89 -22.65
N GLY A 50 -3.53 1.74 -21.55
CA GLY A 50 -2.07 1.69 -21.55
C GLY A 50 -1.36 3.05 -21.46
N GLY A 51 -2.09 4.14 -21.22
CA GLY A 51 -1.51 5.42 -20.81
C GLY A 51 -1.04 5.41 -19.34
N PRO A 52 -0.43 6.51 -18.87
CA PRO A 52 0.08 6.60 -17.51
C PRO A 52 -1.04 6.45 -16.48
N LYS A 53 -0.79 5.61 -15.47
CA LYS A 53 -1.67 5.45 -14.31
C LYS A 53 -1.69 6.74 -13.47
N HIS A 54 -2.75 6.94 -12.69
CA HIS A 54 -2.88 8.07 -11.78
C HIS A 54 -2.17 7.81 -10.45
N GLY A 55 -1.53 8.83 -9.89
CA GLY A 55 -0.78 8.72 -8.64
C GLY A 55 0.44 9.65 -8.65
N PRO A 56 1.41 9.42 -7.74
CA PRO A 56 1.39 8.35 -6.74
C PRO A 56 0.36 8.59 -5.64
N TYR A 57 -0.19 7.50 -5.10
CA TYR A 57 -1.04 7.52 -3.92
C TYR A 57 -0.30 6.85 -2.77
N ALA A 58 -0.22 7.53 -1.63
CA ALA A 58 0.41 6.99 -0.43
C ALA A 58 -0.57 6.12 0.36
N TYR A 59 -0.08 4.95 0.76
CA TYR A 59 -0.77 4.04 1.65
C TYR A 59 0.16 3.59 2.76
N ARG A 60 -0.42 3.27 3.92
CA ARG A 60 0.25 2.51 4.99
C ARG A 60 -0.37 1.14 5.08
N ALA A 61 0.42 0.08 4.91
CA ALA A 61 0.00 -1.27 5.20
C ALA A 61 0.42 -1.69 6.62
N TYR A 62 -0.49 -2.33 7.34
CA TYR A 62 -0.22 -2.90 8.66
C TYR A 62 -1.02 -4.18 8.85
N ARG A 63 -0.53 -5.07 9.71
CA ARG A 63 -1.17 -6.37 9.96
C ARG A 63 -2.14 -6.26 11.14
N ASP A 64 -3.39 -6.65 10.91
CA ASP A 64 -4.38 -6.87 11.97
C ASP A 64 -4.76 -8.35 12.00
N GLY A 65 -4.08 -9.12 12.85
CA GLY A 65 -4.23 -10.57 12.92
C GLY A 65 -3.70 -11.26 11.66
N ASP A 66 -4.57 -11.96 10.93
CA ASP A 66 -4.23 -12.68 9.69
C ASP A 66 -4.49 -11.82 8.43
N THR A 67 -4.87 -10.56 8.60
CA THR A 67 -5.26 -9.68 7.48
C THR A 67 -4.33 -8.48 7.39
N VAL A 68 -3.89 -8.18 6.17
CA VAL A 68 -3.14 -6.97 5.85
C VAL A 68 -4.14 -5.88 5.54
N GLN A 69 -4.12 -4.83 6.35
CA GLN A 69 -4.96 -3.65 6.18
C GLN A 69 -4.16 -2.55 5.49
N ARG A 70 -4.87 -1.73 4.71
CA ARG A 70 -4.30 -0.58 4.01
C ARG A 70 -5.04 0.69 4.43
N GLU A 71 -4.28 1.67 4.92
CA GLU A 71 -4.78 3.02 5.21
C GLU A 71 -4.33 3.96 4.10
N TYR A 72 -5.26 4.75 3.54
CA TYR A 72 -4.95 5.76 2.54
C TYR A 72 -4.46 7.04 3.22
N LEU A 73 -3.23 7.46 2.90
CA LEU A 73 -2.60 8.65 3.48
C LEU A 73 -2.79 9.90 2.62
N GLY A 74 -3.10 9.74 1.33
CA GLY A 74 -3.33 10.87 0.42
C GLY A 74 -2.65 10.71 -0.93
N LYS A 75 -2.67 11.78 -1.72
CA LYS A 75 -1.80 11.89 -2.89
C LYS A 75 -0.38 12.12 -2.40
N ALA A 76 0.55 11.37 -2.95
CA ALA A 76 1.98 11.60 -2.74
C ALA A 76 2.51 12.50 -3.86
N ASP A 77 3.54 13.26 -3.55
CA ASP A 77 4.36 13.90 -4.57
C ASP A 77 5.50 12.93 -4.93
N PRO A 78 5.77 12.67 -6.21
CA PRO A 78 6.84 11.74 -6.61
C PRO A 78 8.26 12.29 -6.37
N ASP A 79 8.40 13.51 -5.85
CA ASP A 79 9.68 14.24 -5.67
C ASP A 79 9.99 14.56 -4.17
N ASP A 80 9.20 14.03 -3.22
CA ASP A 80 9.40 14.24 -1.76
C ASP A 80 10.35 13.20 -1.14
#